data_AF-A0A6J6E372-F1
#
_entry.id   AF-A0A6J6E372-F1
#
_cell.length_a   1.000
_cell.length_b   1.000
_cell.length_c   1.000
_cell.angle_alpha   90.00
_cell.angle_beta   90.00
_cell.angle_gamma   90.00
#
_symmetry.space_group_name_H-M   'P 1'
#
loop_
_entity.id
_entity.type
_entity.pdbx_description
1 polymer ?
#
loop_
_entity_poly.entity_id
_entity_poly.type
_entity_poly.pdbx_seq_one_letter_code
_entity_poly.pdbx_strand_id
1 'polypeptide(L)' 'MAVPATGAYGRSLASNYNHVPRPPVIAVKDGKARVIVRRETEADLLGLDI' A
#
# COMPACT_ATOMS: atom_id res chain seq x y z
N MET A 1 3.73 -15.66 -5.91
CA MET A 1 3.87 -15.10 -7.28
C MET A 1 4.22 -13.62 -7.17
N ALA A 2 4.86 -13.04 -8.18
CA ALA A 2 5.15 -11.61 -8.24
C ALA A 2 4.68 -11.05 -9.59
N VAL A 3 4.14 -9.84 -9.59
CA VAL A 3 3.75 -9.13 -10.82
C VAL A 3 4.81 -8.05 -11.10
N PRO A 4 5.62 -8.19 -12.16
CA PRO A 4 6.64 -7.20 -12.50
C PRO A 4 6.00 -5.88 -12.97
N ALA A 5 6.80 -4.81 -13.02
CA ALA A 5 6.41 -3.50 -13.57
C ALA A 5 5.21 -2.80 -12.89
N THR A 6 4.95 -3.08 -11.61
CA THR A 6 3.87 -2.43 -10.81
C THR A 6 4.29 -1.10 -10.17
N GLY A 7 5.51 -0.62 -10.43
CA GLY A 7 6.07 0.59 -9.81
C GLY A 7 5.46 1.91 -10.30
N ALA A 8 4.94 1.95 -11.52
CA ALA A 8 4.22 3.10 -12.07
C ALA A 8 2.73 2.78 -12.16
N TYR A 9 1.87 3.75 -11.84
CA TYR A 9 0.41 3.67 -11.90
C TYR A 9 -0.29 2.59 -11.04
N GLY A 10 0.45 1.66 -10.43
CA GLY A 10 -0.11 0.67 -9.50
C GLY A 10 -0.62 1.32 -8.22
N ARG A 11 0.30 1.76 -7.35
CA ARG A 11 -0.09 2.35 -6.06
C ARG A 11 -0.87 3.66 -6.18
N SER A 12 -0.59 4.46 -7.21
CA SER A 12 -1.22 5.78 -7.41
C SER A 12 -2.69 5.68 -7.82
N LEU A 13 -3.12 4.56 -8.43
CA LEU A 13 -4.52 4.30 -8.77
C LEU A 13 -5.21 3.32 -7.81
N ALA A 14 -4.52 2.90 -6.73
CA ALA A 14 -5.10 1.99 -5.75
C ALA A 14 -6.20 2.67 -4.92
N SER A 15 -7.34 1.99 -4.80
CA SER A 15 -8.53 2.41 -4.03
C SER A 15 -8.81 1.45 -2.87
N ASN A 16 -9.70 1.86 -1.97
CA ASN A 16 -10.23 1.03 -0.89
C ASN A 16 -11.52 0.28 -1.29
N TYR A 17 -11.67 -0.04 -2.58
CA TYR A 17 -12.82 -0.78 -3.07
C TYR A 17 -12.99 -2.10 -2.29
N ASN A 18 -14.23 -2.40 -1.90
CA ASN A 18 -14.57 -3.52 -1.01
C ASN A 18 -13.89 -3.47 0.38
N HIS A 19 -13.60 -2.27 0.90
CA HIS A 19 -12.95 -2.05 2.19
C HIS A 19 -11.58 -2.75 2.32
N VAL A 20 -10.89 -2.97 1.21
CA VAL A 20 -9.53 -3.53 1.23
C VAL A 20 -8.54 -2.41 1.60
N PRO A 21 -7.76 -2.54 2.68
CA PRO A 21 -6.73 -1.56 3.02
C PRO A 21 -5.62 -1.56 1.96
N ARG A 22 -5.17 -0.38 1.54
CA ARG A 22 -4.10 -0.27 0.55
C ARG A 22 -2.80 -0.86 1.13
N PRO A 23 -2.04 -1.64 0.32
CA PRO A 23 -0.87 -2.37 0.80
C PRO A 23 0.28 -1.43 1.18
N PRO A 24 1.22 -1.88 2.04
CA PRO A 24 2.43 -1.12 2.31
C PRO A 24 3.33 -1.08 1.07
N VAL A 25 4.19 -0.07 1.00
CA VAL A 25 5.27 -0.01 0.02
C VAL A 25 6.59 -0.19 0.75
N ILE A 26 7.40 -1.14 0.28
CA ILE A 26 8.69 -1.49 0.87
C ILE A 26 9.81 -1.08 -0.08
N ALA A 27 10.82 -0.40 0.44
CA ALA A 27 12.08 -0.19 -0.27
C ALA A 27 13.11 -1.21 0.24
N VAL A 28 13.87 -1.81 -0.68
CA VAL A 28 14.98 -2.70 -0.37
C VAL A 28 16.25 -2.11 -0.95
N LYS A 29 17.29 -1.98 -0.12
CA LYS A 29 18.62 -1.52 -0.53
C LYS A 29 19.67 -2.24 0.32
N ASP A 30 20.73 -2.74 -0.32
CA ASP A 30 21.87 -3.39 0.34
C ASP A 30 21.44 -4.51 1.32
N GLY A 31 20.50 -5.36 0.88
CA GLY A 31 19.96 -6.45 1.69
C GLY A 31 19.05 -6.03 2.85
N LYS A 32 18.79 -4.73 3.04
CA LYS A 32 17.92 -4.20 4.09
C LYS A 32 16.59 -3.74 3.53
N ALA A 33 15.50 -4.14 4.16
CA ALA A 33 14.15 -3.71 3.82
C ALA A 33 13.65 -2.66 4.82
N ARG A 34 12.93 -1.66 4.32
CA ARG A 34 12.19 -0.70 5.16
C ARG A 34 10.86 -0.32 4.53
N VAL A 35 9.87 -0.08 5.38
CA VAL A 35 8.59 0.48 4.96
C VAL A 35 8.78 1.94 4.56
N ILE A 36 8.33 2.31 3.36
CA ILE A 36 8.31 3.71 2.90
C ILE A 36 6.90 4.30 2.88
N VAL A 37 5.88 3.44 2.77
CA VAL A 37 4.47 3.79 2.99
C VAL A 37 3.87 2.68 3.85
N ARG A 38 3.31 3.04 5.01
CA ARG A 38 2.66 2.06 5.90
C ARG A 38 1.41 1.49 5.23
N ARG A 39 1.05 0.26 5.64
CA ARG A 39 -0.25 -0.31 5.31
C ARG A 39 -1.35 0.54 5.95
N GLU A 40 -2.49 0.62 5.28
CA GLU A 40 -3.71 1.10 5.91
C GLU A 40 -4.30 0.07 6.89
N THR A 41 -5.04 0.59 7.85
CA THR A 41 -5.72 -0.12 8.93
C THR A 41 -7.22 0.10 8.80
N GLU A 42 -8.02 -0.63 9.56
CA GLU A 42 -9.47 -0.40 9.64
C GLU A 42 -9.79 1.03 10.10
N ALA A 43 -9.00 1.58 11.03
CA ALA A 43 -9.14 2.97 11.47
C ALA A 43 -8.90 3.98 10.34
N ASP A 44 -8.04 3.68 9.36
CA ASP A 44 -7.86 4.54 8.19
C ASP A 44 -9.05 4.47 7.23
N LEU A 45 -9.72 3.31 7.15
CA LEU A 45 -10.92 3.15 6.32
C LEU A 45 -12.10 3.92 6.89
N LEU A 46 -12.26 3.88 8.21
CA LEU A 46 -13.33 4.54 8.95
C LEU A 46 -12.99 6.00 9.31
N GLY A 47 -11.78 6.47 8.98
CA GLY A 47 -11.28 7.77 9.41
C GLY A 47 -12.01 8.98 8.81
N LEU A 48 -12.93 8.74 7.86
CA LEU A 48 -13.78 9.76 7.25
C LEU A 48 -15.25 9.66 7.70
N ASP A 49 -15.60 8.66 8.52
CA ASP A 49 -16.94 8.52 9.08
C ASP A 49 -17.15 9.55 10.21
N ILE A 50 -18.39 10.04 10.36
CA ILE A 50 -18.80 11.09 11.32
C ILE A 50 -19.35 10.47 12.61
#